data_AF-A0A962W221-F1
#
_entry.id   AF-A0A962W221-F1
#
_cell.length_a   1.000
_cell.length_b   1.000
_cell.length_c   1.000
_cell.angle_alpha   90.00
_cell.angle_beta   90.00
_cell.angle_gamma   90.00
#
_symmetry.space_group_name_H-M   'P 1'
#
loop_
_entity.id
_entity.type
_entity.pdbx_description
1 polymer ?
#
loop_
_entity_poly.entity_id
_entity_poly.type
_entity_poly.pdbx_seq_one_letter_code
_entity_poly.pdbx_strand_id
1 'polypeptide(L)'
;MKIELPELSLVALIGTSGSGKSTFARTHFKPTEILSSDTCRALVSDNENDQDATNDAFDVLHYIAAKRLAAGRLTVIDATNVQAEARKPIVKLAREHDVLPVAIVLNLPATLCHQRNQDRADRQFGSHVIRQQSQQLRKSLRSLKREGFRYIALLDSPEEVAAAEVVRNPLWNNKRHETGPFDIIGDVHGCFDEAVSLLRKLGYEVNDDEAAPMARHPEGRRAFFVGDLVDRGPKSPAVLRLVMAMVREGAALCVPGNHDIKLKRKLDGRDVRLTHGLAETLEQLEREPDEFIQEVKSFIEGLVSHYVLDDGKLVVAHAGMKEAFQGRASTRVREFALYGESTGETDEYGLPVRYDWAADYRGRARVVYGHTPVPSAEWFNKTICIDTGCVFGGALTALRYPESELVSVAAAKMYYEPVKPLQGASTEAAERPYNDVLDIGDVLG
;
A
#
# COMPACT_ATOMS: atom_id res chain seq x y z
N MET A 1 11.40 23.42 13.69
CA MET A 1 10.25 22.51 13.84
C MET A 1 10.26 21.52 12.69
N LYS A 2 10.26 20.20 12.95
CA LYS A 2 10.21 19.19 11.88
C LYS A 2 8.77 18.91 11.47
N ILE A 3 8.50 18.97 10.17
CA ILE A 3 7.23 18.64 9.53
C ILE A 3 7.44 17.33 8.78
N GLU A 4 7.00 16.23 9.39
CA GLU A 4 7.09 14.90 8.81
C GLU A 4 5.89 14.62 7.91
N LEU A 5 6.15 14.23 6.67
CA LEU A 5 5.12 13.85 5.71
C LEU A 5 5.51 12.62 4.89
N PRO A 6 4.54 11.85 4.37
CA PRO A 6 4.82 10.75 3.47
C PRO A 6 5.49 11.24 2.19
N GLU A 7 6.53 10.53 1.74
CA GLU A 7 7.26 10.87 0.51
C GLU A 7 6.36 10.95 -0.73
N LEU A 8 5.26 10.18 -0.74
CA LEU A 8 4.19 10.24 -1.74
C LEU A 8 2.91 10.76 -1.07
N SER A 9 2.64 12.04 -1.28
CA SER A 9 1.48 12.72 -0.71
C SER A 9 1.00 13.86 -1.60
N LEU A 10 -0.24 14.30 -1.34
CA LEU A 10 -0.79 15.53 -1.89
C LEU A 10 -0.87 16.57 -0.76
N VAL A 11 -0.01 17.58 -0.84
CA VAL A 11 0.13 18.62 0.19
C VAL A 11 -0.74 19.82 -0.19
N ALA A 12 -1.67 20.20 0.69
CA ALA A 12 -2.38 21.46 0.62
C ALA A 12 -1.67 22.48 1.52
N LEU A 13 -1.15 23.57 0.93
CA LEU A 13 -0.79 24.74 1.71
C LEU A 13 -2.05 25.51 2.05
N ILE A 14 -2.22 25.85 3.32
CA ILE A 14 -3.42 26.52 3.84
C ILE A 14 -3.00 27.79 4.55
N GLY A 15 -3.51 28.94 4.11
CA GLY A 15 -3.16 30.22 4.71
C GLY A 15 -3.69 31.39 3.91
N THR A 16 -3.86 32.53 4.58
CA THR A 16 -4.36 33.77 3.95
C THR A 16 -3.39 34.29 2.88
N SER A 17 -3.82 35.22 2.03
CA SER A 17 -2.86 36.03 1.26
C SER A 17 -1.87 36.70 2.21
N GLY A 18 -0.61 36.86 1.78
CA GLY A 18 0.47 37.43 2.60
C GLY A 18 1.03 36.52 3.70
N SER A 19 0.48 35.31 3.93
CA SER A 19 0.99 34.41 4.98
C SER A 19 2.35 33.78 4.64
N GLY A 20 2.79 33.85 3.38
CA GLY A 20 4.09 33.33 2.95
C GLY A 20 4.06 31.93 2.33
N LYS A 21 2.88 31.39 1.97
CA LYS A 21 2.74 30.05 1.36
C LYS A 21 3.70 29.79 0.19
N SER A 22 3.72 30.66 -0.81
CA SER A 22 4.59 30.47 -1.98
C SER A 22 6.08 30.52 -1.64
N THR A 23 6.46 31.36 -0.66
CA THR A 23 7.83 31.41 -0.15
C THR A 23 8.18 30.11 0.58
N PHE A 24 7.29 29.63 1.45
CA PHE A 24 7.43 28.35 2.13
C PHE A 24 7.55 27.19 1.13
N ALA A 25 6.67 27.14 0.13
CA ALA A 25 6.66 26.14 -0.93
C ALA A 25 8.02 26.08 -1.63
N ARG A 26 8.51 27.22 -2.12
CA ARG A 26 9.79 27.33 -2.83
C ARG A 26 11.01 27.02 -1.96
N THR A 27 10.89 27.21 -0.64
CA THR A 27 11.98 26.91 0.30
C THR A 27 12.10 25.40 0.56
N HIS A 28 10.98 24.69 0.63
CA HIS A 28 10.95 23.28 1.09
C HIS A 28 10.65 22.23 0.02
N PHE A 29 10.18 22.65 -1.16
CA PHE A 29 9.81 21.74 -2.25
C PHE A 29 10.47 22.14 -3.56
N LYS A 30 10.65 21.15 -4.45
CA LYS A 30 11.21 21.40 -5.79
C LYS A 30 10.23 22.25 -6.59
N PRO A 31 10.71 23.13 -7.49
CA PRO A 31 9.81 23.94 -8.32
C PRO A 31 8.75 23.12 -9.07
N THR A 32 9.13 21.95 -9.59
CA THR A 32 8.22 21.04 -10.31
C THR A 32 7.18 20.36 -9.41
N GLU A 33 7.34 20.38 -8.09
CA GLU A 33 6.39 19.80 -7.14
C GLU A 33 5.25 20.76 -6.80
N ILE A 34 5.42 22.06 -7.08
CA ILE A 34 4.52 23.13 -6.65
C ILE A 34 3.58 23.49 -7.79
N LEU A 35 2.28 23.37 -7.54
CA LEU A 35 1.22 23.81 -8.44
C LEU A 35 0.53 25.02 -7.81
N SER A 36 0.79 26.19 -8.38
CA SER A 36 0.20 27.45 -7.94
C SER A 36 -1.08 27.74 -8.69
N SER A 37 -2.15 28.09 -7.96
CA SER A 37 -3.40 28.55 -8.59
C SER A 37 -3.20 29.84 -9.39
N ASP A 38 -2.24 30.68 -9.00
CA ASP A 38 -1.94 31.94 -9.69
C ASP A 38 -1.26 31.69 -11.03
N THR A 39 -0.27 30.79 -11.05
CA THR A 39 0.38 30.36 -12.29
C THR A 39 -0.63 29.70 -13.23
N CYS A 40 -1.55 28.89 -12.70
CA CYS A 40 -2.60 28.29 -13.54
C CYS A 40 -3.56 29.34 -14.12
N ARG A 41 -3.89 30.42 -13.38
CA ARG A 41 -4.65 31.56 -13.94
C ARG A 41 -3.89 32.21 -15.09
N ALA A 42 -2.62 32.52 -14.91
CA ALA A 42 -1.81 33.07 -16.00
C ALA A 42 -1.75 32.15 -17.23
N LEU A 43 -1.71 30.82 -17.05
CA LEU A 43 -1.72 29.88 -18.18
C LEU A 43 -3.01 29.91 -19.00
N VAL A 44 -4.15 30.27 -18.39
CA VAL A 44 -5.46 30.27 -19.08
C VAL A 44 -5.94 31.66 -19.48
N SER A 45 -5.39 32.74 -18.92
CA SER A 45 -5.84 34.12 -19.17
C SER A 45 -4.73 35.16 -19.32
N ASP A 46 -3.46 34.74 -19.36
CA ASP A 46 -2.27 35.61 -19.39
C ASP A 46 -2.12 36.53 -18.15
N ASN A 47 -2.96 36.35 -17.11
CA ASN A 47 -2.99 37.20 -15.92
C ASN A 47 -3.24 36.41 -14.62
N GLU A 48 -2.26 36.41 -13.71
CA GLU A 48 -2.35 35.74 -12.39
C GLU A 48 -3.47 36.29 -11.47
N ASN A 49 -3.97 37.49 -11.78
CA ASN A 49 -4.98 38.19 -10.99
C ASN A 49 -6.40 38.05 -11.53
N ASP A 50 -6.58 37.44 -12.69
CA ASP A 50 -7.90 37.28 -13.31
C ASP A 50 -8.78 36.33 -12.49
N GLN A 51 -9.78 36.87 -11.82
CA GLN A 51 -10.69 36.08 -10.99
C GLN A 51 -11.72 35.32 -11.82
N ASP A 52 -12.05 35.78 -13.03
CA ASP A 52 -13.03 35.13 -13.90
C ASP A 52 -12.49 33.79 -14.42
N ALA A 53 -11.17 33.70 -14.60
CA ALA A 53 -10.45 32.49 -14.98
C ALA A 53 -10.22 31.48 -13.83
N THR A 54 -10.78 31.71 -12.63
CA THR A 54 -10.49 30.87 -11.46
C THR A 54 -10.90 29.40 -11.65
N ASN A 55 -12.07 29.13 -12.25
CA ASN A 55 -12.54 27.75 -12.44
C ASN A 55 -11.61 26.98 -13.38
N ASP A 56 -11.31 27.55 -14.56
CA ASP A 56 -10.41 26.95 -15.55
C ASP A 56 -9.00 26.74 -14.98
N ALA A 57 -8.51 27.70 -14.18
CA ALA A 57 -7.22 27.57 -13.49
C ALA A 57 -7.20 26.38 -12.52
N PHE A 58 -8.28 26.15 -11.76
CA PHE A 58 -8.35 25.00 -10.85
C PHE A 58 -8.53 23.68 -11.59
N ASP A 59 -9.20 23.66 -12.74
CA ASP A 59 -9.31 22.46 -13.58
C ASP A 59 -7.93 22.02 -14.12
N VAL A 60 -7.14 22.97 -14.65
CA VAL A 60 -5.75 22.72 -15.06
C VAL A 60 -4.90 22.24 -13.88
N LEU A 61 -5.00 22.92 -12.74
CA LEU A 61 -4.26 22.57 -11.53
C LEU A 61 -4.55 21.14 -11.08
N HIS A 62 -5.83 20.75 -10.98
CA HIS A 62 -6.21 19.42 -10.56
C HIS A 62 -5.82 18.35 -11.60
N TYR A 63 -5.89 18.67 -12.89
CA TYR A 63 -5.45 17.75 -13.94
C TYR A 63 -3.94 17.45 -13.85
N ILE A 64 -3.11 18.48 -13.69
CA ILE A 64 -1.66 18.31 -13.52
C ILE A 64 -1.38 17.52 -12.23
N ALA A 65 -2.07 17.86 -11.13
CA ALA A 65 -1.94 17.12 -9.87
C ALA A 65 -2.27 15.63 -10.06
N ALA A 66 -3.35 15.30 -10.75
CA ALA A 66 -3.74 13.92 -11.05
C ALA A 66 -2.64 13.16 -11.81
N LYS A 67 -2.08 13.76 -12.86
CA LYS A 67 -0.99 13.14 -13.65
C LYS A 67 0.28 12.91 -12.82
N ARG A 68 0.63 13.87 -11.96
CA ARG A 68 1.78 13.73 -11.06
C ARG A 68 1.58 12.61 -10.03
N LEU A 69 0.40 12.54 -9.41
CA LEU A 69 0.07 11.50 -8.44
C LEU A 69 -0.04 10.12 -9.09
N ALA A 70 -0.57 10.03 -10.31
CA ALA A 70 -0.55 8.79 -11.10
C ALA A 70 0.89 8.29 -11.32
N ALA A 71 1.83 9.20 -11.59
CA ALA A 71 3.26 8.88 -11.73
C ALA A 71 4.02 8.73 -10.40
N GLY A 72 3.34 8.66 -9.25
CA GLY A 72 3.97 8.50 -7.94
C GLY A 72 4.83 9.70 -7.52
N ARG A 73 4.44 10.93 -7.91
CA ARG A 73 5.18 12.15 -7.58
C ARG A 73 4.44 12.98 -6.53
N LEU A 74 5.15 13.34 -5.45
CA LEU A 74 4.68 14.33 -4.48
C LEU A 74 4.26 15.61 -5.18
N THR A 75 3.12 16.16 -4.75
CA THR A 75 2.54 17.37 -5.32
C THR A 75 2.06 18.30 -4.23
N VAL A 76 2.37 19.58 -4.36
CA VAL A 76 2.02 20.65 -3.42
C VAL A 76 1.09 21.62 -4.14
N ILE A 77 -0.11 21.84 -3.59
CA ILE A 77 -1.06 22.84 -4.07
C ILE A 77 -0.84 24.14 -3.29
N ASP A 78 -0.31 25.14 -3.97
CA ASP A 78 -0.16 26.51 -3.46
C ASP A 78 -1.39 27.34 -3.84
N ALA A 79 -2.36 27.35 -2.94
CA ALA A 79 -3.54 28.19 -2.99
C ALA A 79 -3.91 28.62 -1.56
N THR A 80 -4.88 29.52 -1.38
CA THR A 80 -5.27 29.95 -0.02
C THR A 80 -5.87 28.80 0.79
N ASN A 81 -6.71 27.96 0.17
CA ASN A 81 -7.31 26.75 0.74
C ASN A 81 -7.99 26.96 2.11
N VAL A 82 -8.43 28.19 2.43
CA VAL A 82 -9.03 28.54 3.73
C VAL A 82 -10.48 28.08 3.87
N GLN A 83 -11.14 27.73 2.76
CA GLN A 83 -12.52 27.23 2.71
C GLN A 83 -12.56 25.71 2.51
N ALA A 84 -13.51 25.04 3.15
CA ALA A 84 -13.67 23.58 3.05
C ALA A 84 -14.00 23.14 1.61
N GLU A 85 -14.84 23.88 0.89
CA GLU A 85 -15.18 23.56 -0.51
C GLU A 85 -13.96 23.59 -1.44
N ALA A 86 -13.00 24.48 -1.21
CA ALA A 86 -11.75 24.50 -1.97
C ALA A 86 -10.84 23.29 -1.66
N ARG A 87 -10.91 22.74 -0.45
CA ARG A 87 -10.10 21.58 -0.04
C ARG A 87 -10.74 20.24 -0.39
N LYS A 88 -12.05 20.19 -0.57
CA LYS A 88 -12.79 18.97 -0.89
C LYS A 88 -12.27 18.28 -2.18
N PRO A 89 -12.02 19.00 -3.30
CA PRO A 89 -11.39 18.43 -4.48
C PRO A 89 -9.98 17.87 -4.20
N ILE A 90 -9.18 18.54 -3.36
CA ILE A 90 -7.84 18.07 -3.00
C ILE A 90 -7.92 16.74 -2.26
N VAL A 91 -8.79 16.63 -1.25
CA VAL A 91 -8.97 15.38 -0.51
C VAL A 91 -9.54 14.28 -1.41
N LYS A 92 -10.48 14.61 -2.30
CA LYS A 92 -11.03 13.68 -3.28
C LYS A 92 -9.94 13.13 -4.20
N LEU A 93 -9.12 14.01 -4.77
CA LEU A 93 -8.02 13.66 -5.67
C LEU A 93 -6.98 12.78 -4.98
N ALA A 94 -6.63 13.09 -3.72
CA ALA A 94 -5.73 12.24 -2.94
C ALA A 94 -6.28 10.81 -2.78
N ARG A 95 -7.60 10.68 -2.52
CA ARG A 95 -8.27 9.37 -2.39
C ARG A 95 -8.35 8.61 -3.71
N GLU A 96 -8.66 9.28 -4.82
CA GLU A 96 -8.72 8.67 -6.16
C GLU A 96 -7.38 8.07 -6.57
N HIS A 97 -6.29 8.66 -6.10
CA HIS A 97 -4.92 8.20 -6.31
C HIS A 97 -4.35 7.45 -5.11
N ASP A 98 -5.13 7.04 -4.11
CA ASP A 98 -4.63 6.21 -2.99
C ASP A 98 -3.38 6.80 -2.27
N VAL A 99 -3.27 8.13 -2.24
CA VAL A 99 -2.21 8.87 -1.54
C VAL A 99 -2.78 9.61 -0.32
N LEU A 100 -1.89 9.99 0.60
CA LEU A 100 -2.28 10.64 1.83
C LEU A 100 -2.38 12.17 1.64
N PRO A 101 -3.54 12.78 1.94
CA PRO A 101 -3.67 14.24 1.96
C PRO A 101 -3.00 14.83 3.20
N VAL A 102 -2.14 15.81 2.98
CA VAL A 102 -1.36 16.53 4.01
C VAL A 102 -1.79 17.99 4.02
N ALA A 103 -2.02 18.57 5.20
CA ALA A 103 -2.29 20.00 5.37
C ALA A 103 -1.10 20.67 6.06
N ILE A 104 -0.51 21.66 5.42
CA ILE A 104 0.46 22.56 6.06
C ILE A 104 -0.18 23.92 6.19
N VAL A 105 -0.43 24.33 7.43
CA VAL A 105 -1.23 25.50 7.78
C VAL A 105 -0.30 26.62 8.27
N LEU A 106 -0.29 27.75 7.57
CA LEU A 106 0.39 28.98 7.98
C LEU A 106 -0.64 29.91 8.64
N ASN A 107 -0.84 29.74 9.95
CA ASN A 107 -1.82 30.46 10.76
C ASN A 107 -1.24 31.75 11.36
N LEU A 108 -0.74 32.63 10.47
CA LEU A 108 -0.13 33.88 10.90
C LEU A 108 -1.16 34.98 11.23
N PRO A 109 -0.80 35.96 12.08
CA PRO A 109 -1.67 37.10 12.40
C PRO A 109 -2.11 37.88 11.14
N ALA A 110 -3.40 38.22 11.07
CA ALA A 110 -3.95 38.94 9.92
C ALA A 110 -3.27 40.31 9.68
N THR A 111 -2.80 40.97 10.73
CA THR A 111 -2.04 42.23 10.67
C THR A 111 -0.73 42.06 9.91
N LEU A 112 0.02 41.00 10.21
CA LEU A 112 1.27 40.68 9.52
C LEU A 112 1.01 40.32 8.05
N CYS A 113 0.00 39.49 7.79
CA CYS A 113 -0.38 39.12 6.43
C CYS A 113 -0.80 40.34 5.59
N HIS A 114 -1.48 41.30 6.21
CA HIS A 114 -1.86 42.55 5.57
C HIS A 114 -0.66 43.41 5.22
N GLN A 115 0.25 43.65 6.18
CA GLN A 115 1.47 44.41 5.96
C GLN A 115 2.27 43.83 4.78
N ARG A 116 2.50 42.51 4.79
CA ARG A 116 3.19 41.80 3.70
C ARG A 116 2.47 41.86 2.35
N ASN A 117 1.16 42.06 2.33
CA ASN A 117 0.40 42.20 1.09
C ASN A 117 0.44 43.64 0.56
N GLN A 118 0.57 44.65 1.42
CA GLN A 118 0.71 46.04 0.97
C GLN A 118 2.06 46.27 0.26
N ASP A 119 3.10 45.58 0.72
CA ASP A 119 4.46 45.68 0.16
C ASP A 119 4.62 44.93 -1.19
N ARG A 120 3.57 44.26 -1.68
CA ARG A 120 3.59 43.55 -2.97
C ARG A 120 3.21 44.47 -4.13
N ALA A 121 4.12 44.60 -5.10
CA ALA A 121 3.92 45.43 -6.29
C ALA A 121 2.92 44.83 -7.31
N ASP A 122 2.70 43.52 -7.24
CA ASP A 122 1.94 42.70 -8.18
C ASP A 122 0.50 42.37 -7.72
N ARG A 123 0.17 42.61 -6.43
CA ARG A 123 -1.11 42.22 -5.82
C ARG A 123 -1.50 43.04 -4.59
N GLN A 124 -2.54 43.86 -4.71
CA GLN A 124 -3.14 44.56 -3.57
C GLN A 124 -4.58 44.08 -3.33
N PHE A 125 -4.77 43.22 -2.34
CA PHE A 125 -6.10 42.88 -1.83
C PHE A 125 -6.48 43.86 -0.71
N GLY A 126 -7.75 44.28 -0.66
CA GLY A 126 -8.24 45.12 0.42
C GLY A 126 -8.15 44.43 1.79
N SER A 127 -8.00 45.22 2.86
CA SER A 127 -7.87 44.74 4.25
C SER A 127 -9.01 43.81 4.70
N HIS A 128 -10.20 44.01 4.12
CA HIS A 128 -11.37 43.20 4.36
C HIS A 128 -11.20 41.73 3.92
N VAL A 129 -10.56 41.49 2.76
CA VAL A 129 -10.35 40.15 2.18
C VAL A 129 -9.44 39.31 3.07
N ILE A 130 -8.32 39.88 3.52
CA ILE A 130 -7.35 39.18 4.38
C ILE A 130 -7.98 38.86 5.74
N ARG A 131 -8.76 39.79 6.30
CA ARG A 131 -9.51 39.57 7.55
C ARG A 131 -10.52 38.43 7.40
N GLN A 132 -11.29 38.41 6.30
CA GLN A 132 -12.24 37.34 6.02
C GLN A 132 -11.55 35.99 5.87
N GLN A 133 -10.46 35.91 5.10
CA GLN A 133 -9.67 34.69 4.94
C GLN A 133 -9.11 34.19 6.29
N SER A 134 -8.64 35.10 7.16
CA SER A 134 -8.15 34.73 8.50
C SER A 134 -9.25 34.15 9.38
N GLN A 135 -10.46 34.71 9.32
CA GLN A 135 -11.62 34.17 10.03
C GLN A 135 -12.04 32.80 9.49
N GLN A 136 -12.05 32.62 8.16
CA GLN A 136 -12.34 31.34 7.50
C GLN A 136 -11.33 30.28 7.90
N LEU A 137 -10.03 30.62 7.86
CA LEU A 137 -8.94 29.76 8.28
C LEU A 137 -9.17 29.22 9.69
N ARG A 138 -9.30 30.12 10.67
CA ARG A 138 -9.45 29.76 12.10
C ARG A 138 -10.68 28.89 12.37
N LYS A 139 -11.80 29.15 11.68
CA LYS A 139 -13.01 28.32 11.78
C LYS A 139 -12.76 26.91 11.23
N SER A 140 -11.99 26.81 10.15
CA SER A 140 -11.78 25.55 9.43
C SER A 140 -10.70 24.62 10.02
N LEU A 141 -9.83 25.10 10.91
CA LEU A 141 -8.76 24.28 11.51
C LEU A 141 -9.30 23.02 12.21
N ARG A 142 -10.46 23.15 12.87
CA ARG A 142 -11.09 22.05 13.62
C ARG A 142 -11.69 20.98 12.72
N SER A 143 -11.95 21.26 11.44
CA SER A 143 -12.58 20.33 10.50
C SER A 143 -11.59 19.56 9.63
N LEU A 144 -10.32 19.98 9.53
CA LEU A 144 -9.32 19.35 8.65
C LEU A 144 -9.21 17.82 8.82
N LYS A 145 -9.19 17.33 10.06
CA LYS A 145 -9.12 15.89 10.33
C LYS A 145 -10.39 15.14 9.86
N ARG A 146 -11.56 15.77 10.00
CA ARG A 146 -12.86 15.21 9.56
C ARG A 146 -13.00 15.25 8.04
N GLU A 147 -12.44 16.26 7.39
CA GLU A 147 -12.41 16.38 5.94
C GLU A 147 -11.61 15.23 5.30
N GLY A 148 -10.49 14.84 5.93
CA GLY A 148 -9.72 13.67 5.51
C GLY A 148 -8.21 13.85 5.61
N PHE A 149 -7.71 15.04 5.99
CA PHE A 149 -6.29 15.27 6.21
C PHE A 149 -5.80 14.41 7.38
N ARG A 150 -4.83 13.55 7.10
CA ARG A 150 -4.23 12.64 8.10
C ARG A 150 -3.01 13.26 8.77
N TYR A 151 -2.28 14.08 8.02
CA TYR A 151 -1.11 14.82 8.49
C TYR A 151 -1.46 16.31 8.47
N ILE A 152 -1.37 16.95 9.62
CA ILE A 152 -1.69 18.36 9.79
C ILE A 152 -0.53 19.00 10.54
N ALA A 153 0.21 19.89 9.86
CA ALA A 153 1.23 20.72 10.47
C ALA A 153 0.66 22.14 10.61
N LEU A 154 0.64 22.65 11.85
CA LEU A 154 0.21 24.01 12.16
C LEU A 154 1.44 24.84 12.50
N LEU A 155 1.59 25.97 11.81
CA LEU A 155 2.64 26.97 12.02
C LEU A 155 1.96 28.27 12.43
N ASP A 156 2.07 28.62 13.71
CA ASP A 156 1.35 29.73 14.35
C ASP A 156 2.18 31.01 14.44
N SER A 157 3.50 30.94 14.16
CA SER A 157 4.42 32.07 14.23
C SER A 157 5.39 32.16 13.05
N PRO A 158 5.88 33.37 12.70
CA PRO A 158 6.93 33.52 11.70
C PRO A 158 8.21 32.73 12.03
N GLU A 159 8.54 32.60 13.31
CA GLU A 159 9.70 31.86 13.81
C GLU A 159 9.55 30.36 13.55
N GLU A 160 8.35 29.80 13.76
CA GLU A 160 8.04 28.41 13.41
C GLU A 160 8.13 28.17 11.90
N VAL A 161 7.63 29.11 11.09
CA VAL A 161 7.73 29.04 9.62
C VAL A 161 9.20 29.09 9.18
N ALA A 162 10.02 29.96 9.77
CA ALA A 162 11.43 30.09 9.43
C ALA A 162 12.28 28.89 9.89
N ALA A 163 11.94 28.32 11.05
CA ALA A 163 12.61 27.14 11.60
C ALA A 163 12.04 25.81 11.08
N ALA A 164 11.06 25.84 10.17
CA ALA A 164 10.42 24.65 9.64
C ALA A 164 11.41 23.83 8.80
N GLU A 165 11.38 22.52 8.97
CA GLU A 165 12.14 21.57 8.16
C GLU A 165 11.16 20.51 7.67
N VAL A 166 11.02 20.35 6.36
CA VAL A 166 10.15 19.31 5.78
C VAL A 166 10.94 18.01 5.61
N VAL A 167 10.55 16.98 6.35
CA VAL A 167 11.15 15.65 6.31
C VAL A 167 10.20 14.70 5.61
N ARG A 168 10.71 14.01 4.59
CA ARG A 168 9.93 13.04 3.80
C ARG A 168 10.21 11.63 4.30
N ASN A 169 9.19 10.99 4.84
CA ASN A 169 9.29 9.64 5.36
C ASN A 169 8.77 8.64 4.33
N PRO A 170 9.50 7.56 4.04
CA PRO A 170 8.98 6.44 3.26
C PRO A 170 7.74 5.85 3.91
N LEU A 171 6.79 5.41 3.10
CA LEU A 171 5.69 4.58 3.59
C LEU A 171 6.25 3.22 4.07
N TRP A 172 5.57 2.56 5.00
CA TRP A 172 6.04 1.28 5.55
C TRP A 172 6.19 0.17 4.50
N ASN A 173 5.39 0.23 3.43
CA ASN A 173 5.52 -0.66 2.27
C ASN A 173 6.67 -0.30 1.33
N ASN A 174 7.29 0.87 1.46
CA ASN A 174 8.49 1.20 0.71
C ASN A 174 9.73 0.61 1.41
N LYS A 175 10.21 -0.50 0.86
CA LYS A 175 11.45 -1.17 1.22
C LYS A 175 12.39 -1.24 0.01
N ARG A 176 12.39 -0.22 -0.85
CA ARG A 176 13.21 -0.20 -2.09
C ARG A 176 14.71 -0.38 -1.83
N HIS A 177 15.19 -0.01 -0.65
CA HIS A 177 16.58 -0.22 -0.23
C HIS A 177 16.92 -1.68 0.11
N GLU A 178 15.91 -2.52 0.35
CA GLU A 178 16.08 -3.94 0.62
C GLU A 178 16.20 -4.70 -0.71
N THR A 179 17.40 -5.15 -1.05
CA THR A 179 17.70 -5.78 -2.34
C THR A 179 17.66 -7.32 -2.32
N GLY A 180 17.49 -7.91 -1.13
CA GLY A 180 17.58 -9.36 -0.92
C GLY A 180 19.01 -9.83 -0.66
N PRO A 181 19.33 -11.12 -0.90
CA PRO A 181 18.46 -12.13 -1.53
C PRO A 181 17.26 -12.54 -0.67
N PHE A 182 16.16 -12.92 -1.33
CA PHE A 182 14.94 -13.39 -0.68
C PHE A 182 14.56 -14.79 -1.14
N ASP A 183 13.97 -15.57 -0.25
CA ASP A 183 13.26 -16.79 -0.60
C ASP A 183 11.79 -16.59 -0.25
N ILE A 184 10.98 -16.29 -1.26
CA ILE A 184 9.58 -15.87 -1.11
C ILE A 184 8.71 -17.13 -1.08
N ILE A 185 8.02 -17.38 0.02
CA ILE A 185 7.30 -18.64 0.33
C ILE A 185 5.80 -18.41 0.23
N GLY A 186 5.12 -19.31 -0.50
CA GLY A 186 3.66 -19.33 -0.68
C GLY A 186 2.87 -19.63 0.60
N ASP A 187 1.57 -19.82 0.44
CA ASP A 187 0.59 -20.03 1.51
C ASP A 187 0.92 -21.30 2.31
N VAL A 188 1.12 -21.13 3.63
CA VAL A 188 1.60 -22.21 4.51
C VAL A 188 0.44 -22.99 5.12
N HIS A 189 -0.64 -22.30 5.52
CA HIS A 189 -1.85 -22.90 6.08
C HIS A 189 -1.58 -23.99 7.12
N GLY A 190 -0.80 -23.68 8.15
CA GLY A 190 -0.48 -24.62 9.24
C GLY A 190 0.37 -25.84 8.85
N CYS A 191 0.93 -25.90 7.63
CA CYS A 191 1.82 -26.97 7.16
C CYS A 191 3.27 -26.74 7.66
N PHE A 192 3.46 -26.82 8.98
CA PHE A 192 4.74 -26.54 9.64
C PHE A 192 5.86 -27.48 9.16
N ASP A 193 5.57 -28.77 9.00
CA ASP A 193 6.58 -29.77 8.62
C ASP A 193 7.11 -29.52 7.21
N GLU A 194 6.23 -29.14 6.29
CA GLU A 194 6.58 -28.72 4.93
C GLU A 194 7.35 -27.39 4.93
N ALA A 195 6.98 -26.43 5.77
CA ALA A 195 7.71 -25.16 5.92
C ALA A 195 9.14 -25.38 6.41
N VAL A 196 9.33 -26.20 7.45
CA VAL A 196 10.65 -26.61 7.95
C VAL A 196 11.46 -27.32 6.87
N SER A 197 10.84 -28.27 6.16
CA SER A 197 11.49 -29.03 5.10
C SER A 197 11.92 -28.14 3.93
N LEU A 198 11.07 -27.17 3.54
CA LEU A 198 11.37 -26.21 2.49
C LEU A 198 12.50 -25.27 2.90
N LEU A 199 12.47 -24.72 4.12
CA LEU A 199 13.54 -23.88 4.65
C LEU A 199 14.88 -24.62 4.69
N ARG A 200 14.91 -25.88 5.15
CA ARG A 200 16.12 -26.73 5.09
C ARG A 200 16.60 -26.94 3.66
N LYS A 201 15.69 -27.21 2.72
CA LYS A 201 16.01 -27.38 1.29
C LYS A 201 16.56 -26.09 0.65
N LEU A 202 16.12 -24.93 1.14
CA LEU A 202 16.61 -23.61 0.75
C LEU A 202 17.95 -23.24 1.42
N GLY A 203 18.48 -24.06 2.34
CA GLY A 203 19.77 -23.83 2.99
C GLY A 203 19.69 -23.11 4.35
N TYR A 204 18.50 -22.96 4.93
CA TYR A 204 18.34 -22.38 6.27
C TYR A 204 18.75 -23.40 7.34
N GLU A 205 19.42 -22.91 8.38
CA GLU A 205 19.57 -23.63 9.64
C GLU A 205 18.25 -23.49 10.41
N VAL A 206 17.60 -24.61 10.73
CA VAL A 206 16.25 -24.64 11.32
C VAL A 206 16.26 -25.40 12.65
N ASN A 207 15.88 -24.71 13.72
CA ASN A 207 15.36 -25.31 14.94
C ASN A 207 13.86 -25.59 14.75
N ASP A 208 13.48 -26.87 14.74
CA ASP A 208 12.11 -27.33 14.49
C ASP A 208 11.35 -27.71 15.77
N ASP A 209 11.86 -27.35 16.95
CA ASP A 209 11.08 -27.40 18.19
C ASP A 209 9.83 -26.52 18.07
N GLU A 210 8.64 -27.12 17.98
CA GLU A 210 7.37 -26.43 17.82
C GLU A 210 7.07 -25.40 18.93
N ALA A 211 7.67 -25.55 20.12
CA ALA A 211 7.51 -24.60 21.21
C ALA A 211 8.33 -23.31 21.03
N ALA A 212 9.48 -23.41 20.34
CA ALA A 212 10.38 -22.29 20.09
C ALA A 212 11.11 -22.42 18.73
N PRO A 213 10.37 -22.53 17.61
CA PRO A 213 10.96 -22.77 16.31
C PRO A 213 11.64 -21.51 15.79
N MET A 214 12.74 -21.68 15.08
CA MET A 214 13.51 -20.58 14.53
C MET A 214 14.30 -21.04 13.30
N ALA A 215 14.44 -20.16 12.31
CA ALA A 215 15.26 -20.43 11.15
C ALA A 215 16.07 -19.20 10.73
N ARG A 216 17.31 -19.43 10.27
CA ARG A 216 18.19 -18.37 9.73
C ARG A 216 19.07 -18.96 8.63
N HIS A 217 19.27 -18.19 7.55
CA HIS A 217 20.19 -18.61 6.49
C HIS A 217 21.62 -18.14 6.83
N PRO A 218 22.64 -19.02 6.78
CA PRO A 218 24.01 -18.66 7.13
C PRO A 218 24.62 -17.59 6.20
N GLU A 219 24.20 -17.56 4.93
CA GLU A 219 24.61 -16.53 3.96
C GLU A 219 23.77 -15.24 4.02
N GLY A 220 22.90 -15.09 5.01
CA GLY A 220 22.11 -13.87 5.20
C GLY A 220 20.91 -13.69 4.25
N ARG A 221 20.52 -14.74 3.50
CA ARG A 221 19.23 -14.76 2.78
C ARG A 221 18.08 -14.63 3.78
N ARG A 222 16.99 -13.96 3.37
CA ARG A 222 15.79 -13.80 4.21
C ARG A 222 14.59 -14.47 3.58
N ALA A 223 13.80 -15.15 4.41
CA ALA A 223 12.53 -15.69 3.97
C ALA A 223 11.52 -14.55 3.78
N PHE A 224 10.54 -14.73 2.89
CA PHE A 224 9.46 -13.78 2.72
C PHE A 224 8.13 -14.52 2.56
N PHE A 225 7.34 -14.55 3.63
CA PHE A 225 6.03 -15.21 3.62
C PHE A 225 4.97 -14.31 2.97
N VAL A 226 4.21 -14.87 2.02
CA VAL A 226 3.10 -14.16 1.34
C VAL A 226 1.81 -14.12 2.16
N GLY A 227 1.83 -14.60 3.41
CA GLY A 227 0.68 -14.64 4.30
C GLY A 227 -0.03 -15.99 4.29
N ASP A 228 -1.25 -16.03 4.83
CA ASP A 228 -2.06 -17.25 4.97
C ASP A 228 -1.28 -18.35 5.70
N LEU A 229 -0.81 -17.96 6.89
CA LEU A 229 0.00 -18.80 7.77
C LEU A 229 -0.85 -19.84 8.50
N VAL A 230 -2.10 -19.49 8.74
CA VAL A 230 -3.07 -20.21 9.58
C VAL A 230 -4.18 -20.84 8.75
N ASP A 231 -5.09 -21.53 9.43
CA ASP A 231 -6.26 -22.21 8.91
C ASP A 231 -5.94 -23.50 8.15
N ARG A 232 -6.88 -24.46 8.25
CA ARG A 232 -6.89 -25.77 7.59
C ARG A 232 -5.86 -26.77 8.13
N GLY A 233 -4.56 -26.45 8.05
CA GLY A 233 -3.51 -27.42 8.37
C GLY A 233 -3.34 -27.68 9.86
N PRO A 234 -2.51 -28.69 10.19
CA PRO A 234 -2.50 -29.30 11.53
C PRO A 234 -1.72 -28.52 12.59
N LYS A 235 -0.84 -27.59 12.20
CA LYS A 235 0.16 -26.97 13.11
C LYS A 235 0.23 -25.44 12.98
N SER A 236 -0.91 -24.76 12.95
CA SER A 236 -0.97 -23.30 12.84
C SER A 236 -0.21 -22.56 13.95
N PRO A 237 -0.27 -22.95 15.25
CA PRO A 237 0.54 -22.29 16.29
C PRO A 237 2.05 -22.40 16.07
N ALA A 238 2.54 -23.54 15.60
CA ALA A 238 3.96 -23.74 15.32
C ALA A 238 4.43 -22.87 14.13
N VAL A 239 3.62 -22.76 13.06
CA VAL A 239 3.89 -21.84 11.94
C VAL A 239 3.92 -20.39 12.44
N LEU A 240 2.94 -19.97 13.24
CA LEU A 240 2.89 -18.62 13.81
C LEU A 240 4.15 -18.32 14.62
N ARG A 241 4.57 -19.21 15.52
CA ARG A 241 5.81 -19.03 16.29
C ARG A 241 7.03 -18.87 15.39
N LEU A 242 7.17 -19.74 14.39
CA LEU A 242 8.33 -19.74 13.48
C LEU A 242 8.41 -18.41 12.74
N VAL A 243 7.31 -18.00 12.10
CA VAL A 243 7.29 -16.77 11.31
C VAL A 243 7.48 -15.53 12.20
N MET A 244 6.81 -15.48 13.37
CA MET A 244 6.99 -14.38 14.32
C MET A 244 8.43 -14.27 14.82
N ALA A 245 9.07 -15.40 15.16
CA ALA A 245 10.47 -15.43 15.59
C ALA A 245 11.41 -14.97 14.46
N MET A 246 11.24 -15.49 13.25
CA MET A 246 12.06 -15.10 12.10
C MET A 246 11.91 -13.61 11.76
N VAL A 247 10.69 -13.06 11.80
CA VAL A 247 10.44 -11.63 11.55
C VAL A 247 11.08 -10.77 12.64
N ARG A 248 10.91 -11.15 13.93
CA ARG A 248 11.49 -10.42 15.07
C ARG A 248 13.01 -10.35 14.99
N GLU A 249 13.64 -11.44 14.57
CA GLU A 249 15.09 -11.59 14.44
C GLU A 249 15.67 -11.04 13.11
N GLY A 250 14.82 -10.48 12.24
CA GLY A 250 15.20 -9.94 10.93
C GLY A 250 15.57 -11.00 9.89
N ALA A 251 15.29 -12.28 10.14
CA ALA A 251 15.50 -13.39 9.22
C ALA A 251 14.37 -13.55 8.19
N ALA A 252 13.22 -12.92 8.41
CA ALA A 252 12.10 -12.93 7.47
C ALA A 252 11.34 -11.60 7.36
N LEU A 253 10.60 -11.46 6.26
CA LEU A 253 9.50 -10.52 6.10
C LEU A 253 8.19 -11.31 5.94
N CYS A 254 7.06 -10.65 6.23
CA CYS A 254 5.73 -11.23 6.07
C CYS A 254 4.74 -10.15 5.63
N VAL A 255 3.86 -10.50 4.70
CA VAL A 255 2.62 -9.75 4.40
C VAL A 255 1.42 -10.55 4.93
N PRO A 256 0.29 -9.92 5.23
CA PRO A 256 -0.88 -10.64 5.73
C PRO A 256 -1.66 -11.28 4.58
N GLY A 257 -2.14 -12.50 4.80
CA GLY A 257 -3.18 -13.11 3.97
C GLY A 257 -4.59 -12.87 4.51
N ASN A 258 -5.61 -13.27 3.75
CA ASN A 258 -6.99 -13.07 4.18
C ASN A 258 -7.38 -13.95 5.38
N HIS A 259 -6.78 -15.13 5.52
CA HIS A 259 -7.01 -16.01 6.67
C HIS A 259 -6.42 -15.43 7.95
N ASP A 260 -5.21 -14.85 7.88
CA ASP A 260 -4.57 -14.20 9.03
C ASP A 260 -5.44 -13.04 9.57
N ILE A 261 -5.93 -12.18 8.67
CA ILE A 261 -6.79 -11.05 9.05
C ILE A 261 -8.14 -11.53 9.59
N LYS A 262 -8.69 -12.63 9.05
CA LYS A 262 -9.93 -13.24 9.55
C LYS A 262 -9.75 -13.77 10.97
N LEU A 263 -8.64 -14.47 11.23
CA LEU A 263 -8.27 -14.94 12.57
C LEU A 263 -8.17 -13.76 13.54
N LYS A 264 -7.38 -12.72 13.22
CA LYS A 264 -7.26 -11.54 14.10
C LYS A 264 -8.63 -10.94 14.43
N ARG A 265 -9.51 -10.76 13.43
CA ARG A 265 -10.87 -10.24 13.66
C ARG A 265 -11.65 -11.11 14.64
N LYS A 266 -11.54 -12.44 14.55
CA LYS A 266 -12.16 -13.36 15.52
C LYS A 266 -11.58 -13.18 16.92
N LEU A 267 -10.25 -13.10 17.05
CA LEU A 267 -9.55 -12.90 18.33
C LEU A 267 -9.80 -11.51 18.95
N ASP A 268 -10.18 -10.52 18.14
CA ASP A 268 -10.67 -9.20 18.59
C ASP A 268 -12.15 -9.24 19.05
N GLY A 269 -12.79 -10.42 19.06
CA GLY A 269 -14.17 -10.59 19.49
C GLY A 269 -15.21 -10.24 18.43
N ARG A 270 -14.83 -10.06 17.15
CA ARG A 270 -15.80 -9.86 16.08
C ARG A 270 -16.49 -11.16 15.72
N ASP A 271 -17.78 -11.07 15.41
CA ASP A 271 -18.51 -12.20 14.86
C ASP A 271 -18.11 -12.44 13.40
N VAL A 272 -17.43 -13.56 13.16
CA VAL A 272 -16.98 -14.00 11.84
C VAL A 272 -17.37 -15.45 11.62
N ARG A 273 -17.74 -15.79 10.38
CA ARG A 273 -18.11 -17.15 10.02
C ARG A 273 -16.91 -18.11 10.14
N LEU A 274 -17.09 -19.20 10.88
CA LEU A 274 -16.10 -20.26 11.03
C LEU A 274 -16.12 -21.17 9.80
N THR A 275 -15.47 -20.70 8.73
CA THR A 275 -15.41 -21.40 7.44
C THR A 275 -13.98 -21.45 6.94
N HIS A 276 -13.70 -22.39 6.03
CA HIS A 276 -12.42 -22.55 5.33
C HIS A 276 -11.22 -22.79 6.27
N GLY A 277 -11.37 -23.61 7.31
CA GLY A 277 -10.24 -24.01 8.15
C GLY A 277 -10.05 -23.18 9.43
N LEU A 278 -10.88 -22.16 9.68
CA LEU A 278 -10.73 -21.30 10.87
C LEU A 278 -11.07 -22.03 12.18
N ALA A 279 -11.98 -23.02 12.14
CA ALA A 279 -12.35 -23.76 13.35
C ALA A 279 -11.16 -24.56 13.89
N GLU A 280 -10.39 -25.16 12.98
CA GLU A 280 -9.19 -25.94 13.25
C GLU A 280 -8.09 -25.07 13.89
N THR A 281 -7.88 -23.84 13.39
CA THR A 281 -6.97 -22.89 14.03
C THR A 281 -7.41 -22.53 15.44
N LEU A 282 -8.69 -22.26 15.64
CA LEU A 282 -9.21 -21.87 16.96
C LEU A 282 -9.05 -23.02 17.97
N GLU A 283 -9.37 -24.26 17.59
CA GLU A 283 -9.16 -25.42 18.45
C GLU A 283 -7.68 -25.61 18.82
N GLN A 284 -6.77 -25.38 17.86
CA GLN A 284 -5.33 -25.42 18.13
C GLN A 284 -4.90 -24.32 19.11
N LEU A 285 -5.43 -23.10 18.96
CA LEU A 285 -5.11 -21.94 19.82
C LEU A 285 -5.74 -22.00 21.22
N GLU A 286 -6.82 -22.78 21.43
CA GLU A 286 -7.41 -22.98 22.77
C GLU A 286 -6.44 -23.63 23.76
N ARG A 287 -5.40 -24.30 23.26
CA ARG A 287 -4.36 -24.95 24.07
C ARG A 287 -3.18 -24.04 24.39
N GLU A 288 -3.19 -22.83 23.86
CA GLU A 288 -2.09 -21.88 23.95
C GLU A 288 -2.31 -20.83 25.03
N PRO A 289 -1.25 -20.29 25.64
CA PRO A 289 -1.37 -19.27 26.67
C PRO A 289 -1.89 -17.94 26.09
N ASP A 290 -2.64 -17.19 26.90
CA ASP A 290 -3.22 -15.89 26.50
C ASP A 290 -2.16 -14.90 25.99
N GLU A 291 -0.94 -14.94 26.55
CA GLU A 291 0.18 -14.12 26.11
C GLU A 291 0.54 -14.37 24.65
N PHE A 292 0.55 -15.64 24.23
CA PHE A 292 0.80 -16.01 22.83
C PHE A 292 -0.32 -15.50 21.92
N ILE A 293 -1.58 -15.56 22.37
CA ILE A 293 -2.71 -15.03 21.60
C ILE A 293 -2.59 -13.52 21.40
N GLN A 294 -2.18 -12.76 22.43
CA GLN A 294 -1.94 -11.32 22.27
C GLN A 294 -0.76 -11.01 21.36
N GLU A 295 0.28 -11.84 21.40
CA GLU A 295 1.41 -11.73 20.48
C GLU A 295 0.98 -11.93 19.03
N VAL A 296 0.21 -12.99 18.74
CA VAL A 296 -0.33 -13.27 17.40
C VAL A 296 -1.19 -12.10 16.90
N LYS A 297 -2.07 -11.55 17.74
CA LYS A 297 -2.89 -10.39 17.38
C LYS A 297 -2.03 -9.17 17.02
N SER A 298 -1.01 -8.89 17.83
CA SER A 298 -0.10 -7.77 17.63
C SER A 298 0.75 -7.94 16.38
N PHE A 299 1.23 -9.16 16.13
CA PHE A 299 1.96 -9.51 14.92
C PHE A 299 1.12 -9.26 13.67
N ILE A 300 -0.08 -9.85 13.60
CA ILE A 300 -0.98 -9.71 12.43
C ILE A 300 -1.40 -8.24 12.24
N GLU A 301 -1.61 -7.48 13.32
CA GLU A 301 -1.90 -6.05 13.26
C GLU A 301 -0.76 -5.24 12.59
N GLY A 302 0.49 -5.59 12.92
CA GLY A 302 1.68 -4.93 12.40
C GLY A 302 2.01 -5.26 10.95
N LEU A 303 1.38 -6.27 10.35
CA LEU A 303 1.67 -6.69 8.98
C LEU A 303 1.25 -5.62 7.94
N VAL A 304 2.21 -5.23 7.12
CA VAL A 304 2.07 -4.28 6.01
C VAL A 304 1.44 -4.98 4.81
N SER A 305 0.52 -4.32 4.10
CA SER A 305 -0.28 -4.97 3.04
C SER A 305 0.55 -5.55 1.90
N HIS A 306 1.64 -4.89 1.53
CA HIS A 306 2.58 -5.32 0.52
C HIS A 306 3.92 -4.63 0.76
N TYR A 307 4.96 -5.07 0.08
CA TYR A 307 6.25 -4.37 0.06
C TYR A 307 6.71 -4.14 -1.37
N VAL A 308 7.33 -2.98 -1.61
CA VAL A 308 8.05 -2.61 -2.83
C VAL A 308 9.54 -2.63 -2.52
N LEU A 309 10.28 -3.52 -3.15
CA LEU A 309 11.67 -3.87 -2.83
C LEU A 309 12.60 -3.67 -4.03
N ASP A 310 13.91 -3.72 -3.78
CA ASP A 310 14.99 -3.68 -4.78
C ASP A 310 14.78 -2.59 -5.85
N ASP A 311 14.83 -1.32 -5.43
CA ASP A 311 14.58 -0.14 -6.26
C ASP A 311 13.19 -0.09 -6.95
N GLY A 312 12.26 -0.94 -6.52
CA GLY A 312 10.96 -1.15 -7.15
C GLY A 312 10.98 -2.18 -8.29
N LYS A 313 11.96 -3.10 -8.29
CA LYS A 313 12.01 -4.25 -9.20
C LYS A 313 11.19 -5.43 -8.69
N LEU A 314 10.91 -5.51 -7.38
CA LEU A 314 10.14 -6.58 -6.76
C LEU A 314 8.97 -6.01 -5.95
N VAL A 315 7.81 -6.64 -6.07
CA VAL A 315 6.65 -6.42 -5.22
C VAL A 315 6.15 -7.75 -4.70
N VAL A 316 5.89 -7.81 -3.39
CA VAL A 316 5.31 -8.99 -2.74
C VAL A 316 4.04 -8.59 -2.00
N ALA A 317 2.96 -9.30 -2.28
CA ALA A 317 1.62 -9.11 -1.69
C ALA A 317 0.88 -10.45 -1.74
N HIS A 318 -0.06 -10.70 -0.84
CA HIS A 318 -0.79 -11.98 -0.78
C HIS A 318 -1.61 -12.26 -2.05
N ALA A 319 -2.65 -11.48 -2.33
CA ALA A 319 -3.46 -11.62 -3.55
C ALA A 319 -2.87 -10.92 -4.80
N GLY A 320 -1.61 -10.46 -4.70
CA GLY A 320 -0.92 -9.69 -5.73
C GLY A 320 -1.17 -8.19 -5.66
N MET A 321 -0.64 -7.46 -6.64
CA MET A 321 -0.67 -5.99 -6.65
C MET A 321 -0.55 -5.40 -8.05
N LYS A 322 -1.65 -4.83 -8.56
CA LYS A 322 -1.64 -4.08 -9.83
C LYS A 322 -0.75 -2.85 -9.75
N GLU A 323 -0.14 -2.47 -10.87
CA GLU A 323 0.86 -1.40 -10.94
C GLU A 323 0.39 -0.09 -10.29
N ALA A 324 -0.86 0.30 -10.56
CA ALA A 324 -1.45 1.52 -10.03
C ALA A 324 -1.47 1.58 -8.50
N PHE A 325 -1.39 0.45 -7.78
CA PHE A 325 -1.47 0.39 -6.32
C PHE A 325 -0.11 0.19 -5.63
N GLN A 326 0.95 -0.11 -6.39
CA GLN A 326 2.27 -0.40 -5.83
C GLN A 326 2.86 0.84 -5.13
N GLY A 327 3.25 0.67 -3.86
CA GLY A 327 3.83 1.74 -3.05
C GLY A 327 2.81 2.77 -2.56
N ARG A 328 1.50 2.49 -2.69
CA ARG A 328 0.42 3.37 -2.23
C ARG A 328 -0.18 2.87 -0.91
N ALA A 329 -0.92 3.74 -0.23
CA ALA A 329 -1.46 3.44 1.10
C ALA A 329 -2.91 3.93 1.22
N SER A 330 -3.85 3.04 0.92
CA SER A 330 -5.28 3.26 1.16
C SER A 330 -5.96 1.96 1.59
N THR A 331 -7.19 2.06 2.09
CA THR A 331 -8.02 0.88 2.39
C THR A 331 -8.20 0.01 1.16
N ARG A 332 -8.44 0.61 -0.02
CA ARG A 332 -8.63 -0.11 -1.29
C ARG A 332 -7.37 -0.90 -1.69
N VAL A 333 -6.19 -0.31 -1.49
CA VAL A 333 -4.91 -1.00 -1.75
C VAL A 333 -4.72 -2.17 -0.78
N ARG A 334 -5.06 -2.02 0.50
CA ARG A 334 -4.98 -3.11 1.47
C ARG A 334 -6.00 -4.22 1.18
N GLU A 335 -7.23 -3.87 0.78
CA GLU A 335 -8.25 -4.84 0.38
C GLU A 335 -7.81 -5.62 -0.87
N PHE A 336 -7.26 -4.93 -1.88
CA PHE A 336 -6.71 -5.59 -3.07
C PHE A 336 -5.58 -6.56 -2.70
N ALA A 337 -4.68 -6.17 -1.81
CA ALA A 337 -3.59 -7.05 -1.36
C ALA A 337 -4.10 -8.33 -0.67
N LEU A 338 -5.27 -8.29 -0.03
CA LEU A 338 -5.84 -9.41 0.73
C LEU A 338 -6.78 -10.28 -0.10
N TYR A 339 -7.52 -9.69 -1.04
CA TYR A 339 -8.66 -10.36 -1.69
C TYR A 339 -8.63 -10.28 -3.22
N GLY A 340 -7.70 -9.51 -3.79
CA GLY A 340 -7.71 -9.15 -5.20
C GLY A 340 -8.89 -8.23 -5.56
N GLU A 341 -9.37 -8.35 -6.78
CA GLU A 341 -10.53 -7.61 -7.31
C GLU A 341 -11.58 -8.62 -7.76
N SER A 342 -12.83 -8.46 -7.31
CA SER A 342 -13.94 -9.33 -7.73
C SER A 342 -14.72 -8.68 -8.88
N THR A 343 -15.30 -9.50 -9.75
CA THR A 343 -16.22 -9.02 -10.81
C THR A 343 -17.61 -8.69 -10.25
N GLY A 344 -17.89 -9.12 -9.01
CA GLY A 344 -19.20 -9.03 -8.37
C GLY A 344 -20.08 -10.28 -8.60
N GLU A 345 -19.62 -11.23 -9.41
CA GLU A 345 -20.30 -12.49 -9.69
C GLU A 345 -19.80 -13.61 -8.77
N THR A 346 -20.53 -14.73 -8.72
CA THR A 346 -20.14 -15.96 -8.03
C THR A 346 -20.12 -17.13 -9.01
N ASP A 347 -19.11 -17.99 -8.90
CA ASP A 347 -18.96 -19.17 -9.74
C ASP A 347 -19.88 -20.34 -9.30
N GLU A 348 -19.80 -21.46 -10.03
CA GLU A 348 -20.59 -22.68 -9.76
C GLU A 348 -20.30 -23.32 -8.39
N TYR A 349 -19.17 -22.99 -7.76
CA TYR A 349 -18.77 -23.45 -6.43
C TYR A 349 -19.18 -22.45 -5.33
N GLY A 350 -19.87 -21.36 -5.69
CA GLY A 350 -20.29 -20.30 -4.77
C GLY A 350 -19.16 -19.38 -4.32
N LEU A 351 -18.03 -19.39 -5.03
CA LEU A 351 -16.88 -18.52 -4.77
C LEU A 351 -16.99 -17.24 -5.62
N PRO A 352 -16.55 -16.06 -5.12
CA PRO A 352 -16.54 -14.85 -5.93
C PRO A 352 -15.67 -15.01 -7.18
N VAL A 353 -16.20 -14.66 -8.35
CA VAL A 353 -15.43 -14.59 -9.59
C VAL A 353 -14.45 -13.42 -9.46
N ARG A 354 -13.18 -13.71 -9.72
CA ARG A 354 -12.07 -12.75 -9.57
C ARG A 354 -11.67 -12.20 -10.92
N TYR A 355 -11.38 -10.90 -10.94
CA TYR A 355 -10.77 -10.24 -12.08
C TYR A 355 -9.32 -10.71 -12.21
N ASP A 356 -8.93 -11.19 -13.40
CA ASP A 356 -7.56 -11.58 -13.69
C ASP A 356 -6.69 -10.35 -13.94
N TRP A 357 -6.38 -9.62 -12.86
CA TRP A 357 -5.53 -8.43 -12.92
C TRP A 357 -4.11 -8.73 -13.47
N ALA A 358 -3.67 -9.99 -13.40
CA ALA A 358 -2.36 -10.40 -13.89
C ALA A 358 -2.31 -10.40 -15.43
N ALA A 359 -3.44 -10.66 -16.11
CA ALA A 359 -3.55 -10.57 -17.57
C ALA A 359 -3.28 -9.17 -18.11
N ASP A 360 -3.73 -8.13 -17.40
CA ASP A 360 -3.53 -6.73 -17.79
C ASP A 360 -2.25 -6.12 -17.22
N TYR A 361 -1.50 -6.87 -16.41
CA TYR A 361 -0.34 -6.33 -15.74
C TYR A 361 0.78 -6.01 -16.75
N ARG A 362 1.16 -4.74 -16.84
CA ARG A 362 2.28 -4.24 -17.67
C ARG A 362 3.35 -3.50 -16.85
N GLY A 363 3.26 -3.59 -15.53
CA GLY A 363 4.14 -2.86 -14.63
C GLY A 363 5.60 -3.27 -14.70
N ARG A 364 6.47 -2.39 -14.22
CA ARG A 364 7.92 -2.62 -14.26
C ARG A 364 8.35 -3.79 -13.35
N ALA A 365 7.78 -3.87 -12.14
CA ALA A 365 8.20 -4.80 -11.09
C ALA A 365 7.75 -6.24 -11.37
N ARG A 366 8.55 -7.20 -10.90
CA ARG A 366 8.12 -8.59 -10.70
C ARG A 366 7.17 -8.64 -9.49
N VAL A 367 5.99 -9.21 -9.65
CA VAL A 367 5.00 -9.37 -8.57
C VAL A 367 4.91 -10.84 -8.17
N VAL A 368 5.26 -11.14 -6.92
CA VAL A 368 5.23 -12.50 -6.37
C VAL A 368 4.14 -12.55 -5.31
N TYR A 369 3.25 -13.54 -5.41
CA TYR A 369 2.03 -13.58 -4.61
C TYR A 369 1.52 -15.02 -4.41
N GLY A 370 0.56 -15.22 -3.52
CA GLY A 370 -0.07 -16.53 -3.22
C GLY A 370 -1.42 -16.29 -2.55
N HIS A 371 -2.50 -16.87 -3.11
CA HIS A 371 -3.87 -16.61 -2.66
C HIS A 371 -4.90 -17.54 -3.31
N THR A 372 -4.81 -17.71 -4.64
CA THR A 372 -5.61 -18.70 -5.36
C THR A 372 -4.70 -19.86 -5.71
N PRO A 373 -4.92 -21.05 -5.12
CA PRO A 373 -4.06 -22.19 -5.38
C PRO A 373 -3.99 -22.54 -6.86
N VAL A 374 -2.78 -22.72 -7.37
CA VAL A 374 -2.49 -23.16 -8.74
C VAL A 374 -1.75 -24.51 -8.74
N PRO A 375 -1.90 -25.35 -9.78
CA PRO A 375 -1.20 -26.65 -9.83
C PRO A 375 0.32 -26.50 -9.92
N SER A 376 0.78 -25.47 -10.63
CA SER A 376 2.19 -25.13 -10.83
C SER A 376 2.36 -23.61 -10.81
N ALA A 377 3.48 -23.14 -10.25
CA ALA A 377 3.85 -21.73 -10.28
C ALA A 377 4.52 -21.41 -11.62
N GLU A 378 3.91 -20.50 -12.38
CA GLU A 378 4.40 -20.11 -13.70
C GLU A 378 4.40 -18.58 -13.82
N TRP A 379 5.43 -18.05 -14.49
CA TRP A 379 5.47 -16.63 -14.80
C TRP A 379 4.42 -16.30 -15.86
N PHE A 380 3.57 -15.34 -15.56
CA PHE A 380 2.65 -14.74 -16.51
C PHE A 380 2.82 -13.22 -16.49
N ASN A 381 3.16 -12.66 -17.65
CA ASN A 381 3.73 -11.31 -17.73
C ASN A 381 4.96 -11.18 -16.80
N LYS A 382 4.85 -10.34 -15.77
CA LYS A 382 5.86 -10.18 -14.70
C LYS A 382 5.27 -10.54 -13.35
N THR A 383 4.31 -11.44 -13.32
CA THR A 383 3.61 -11.88 -12.10
C THR A 383 3.74 -13.39 -11.96
N ILE A 384 3.77 -13.88 -10.72
CA ILE A 384 3.81 -15.31 -10.44
C ILE A 384 3.05 -15.61 -9.15
N CYS A 385 2.08 -16.53 -9.24
CA CYS A 385 1.42 -17.12 -8.08
C CYS A 385 2.25 -18.32 -7.61
N ILE A 386 2.69 -18.32 -6.36
CA ILE A 386 3.46 -19.40 -5.73
C ILE A 386 2.66 -20.18 -4.67
N ASP A 387 1.36 -19.91 -4.56
CA ASP A 387 0.44 -20.77 -3.82
C ASP A 387 0.16 -22.02 -4.66
N THR A 388 0.90 -23.08 -4.37
CA THR A 388 0.73 -24.40 -5.00
C THR A 388 -0.11 -25.36 -4.16
N GLY A 389 -0.95 -24.82 -3.27
CA GLY A 389 -1.96 -25.59 -2.55
C GLY A 389 -1.41 -26.67 -1.61
N CYS A 390 -0.34 -26.36 -0.84
CA CYS A 390 0.30 -27.31 0.07
C CYS A 390 -0.70 -28.06 0.96
N VAL A 391 -1.58 -27.32 1.64
CA VAL A 391 -2.55 -27.90 2.58
C VAL A 391 -3.56 -28.84 1.91
N PHE A 392 -3.79 -28.66 0.61
CA PHE A 392 -4.69 -29.47 -0.21
C PHE A 392 -3.99 -30.68 -0.86
N GLY A 393 -2.77 -31.01 -0.43
CA GLY A 393 -2.00 -32.14 -0.98
C GLY A 393 -1.15 -31.78 -2.21
N GLY A 394 -0.99 -30.49 -2.52
CA GLY A 394 -0.08 -30.00 -3.55
C GLY A 394 1.36 -29.91 -3.03
N ALA A 395 1.95 -28.72 -3.12
CA ALA A 395 3.30 -28.46 -2.61
C ALA A 395 3.38 -27.11 -1.90
N LEU A 396 4.34 -26.95 -1.00
CA LEU A 396 4.79 -25.64 -0.53
C LEU A 396 5.93 -25.18 -1.43
N THR A 397 5.75 -24.02 -2.06
CA THR A 397 6.68 -23.49 -3.07
C THR A 397 7.31 -22.18 -2.61
N ALA A 398 8.60 -22.05 -2.85
CA ALA A 398 9.36 -20.82 -2.72
C ALA A 398 9.90 -20.37 -4.08
N LEU A 399 9.96 -19.05 -4.28
CA LEU A 399 10.72 -18.40 -5.35
C LEU A 399 11.98 -17.74 -4.75
N ARG A 400 13.15 -18.15 -5.23
CA ARG A 400 14.42 -17.49 -4.89
C ARG A 400 14.58 -16.22 -5.73
N TYR A 401 14.83 -15.10 -5.08
CA TYR A 401 15.09 -13.81 -5.69
C TYR A 401 16.50 -13.32 -5.31
N PRO A 402 17.31 -12.85 -6.28
CA PRO A 402 16.95 -12.49 -7.66
C PRO A 402 17.04 -13.63 -8.69
N GLU A 403 17.37 -14.85 -8.27
CA GLU A 403 17.69 -16.00 -9.12
C GLU A 403 16.52 -16.43 -10.04
N SER A 404 15.28 -16.15 -9.62
CA SER A 404 14.05 -16.62 -10.26
C SER A 404 13.92 -18.15 -10.30
N GLU A 405 14.48 -18.84 -9.30
CA GLU A 405 14.43 -20.30 -9.17
C GLU A 405 13.26 -20.71 -8.28
N LEU A 406 12.46 -21.68 -8.71
CA LEU A 406 11.42 -22.29 -7.89
C LEU A 406 11.98 -23.49 -7.14
N VAL A 407 11.70 -23.53 -5.83
CA VAL A 407 12.04 -24.66 -4.94
C VAL A 407 10.77 -25.07 -4.22
N SER A 408 10.42 -26.35 -4.26
CA SER A 408 9.20 -26.84 -3.61
C SER A 408 9.43 -28.11 -2.80
N VAL A 409 8.53 -28.34 -1.84
CA VAL A 409 8.38 -29.59 -1.08
C VAL A 409 6.94 -30.05 -1.23
N ALA A 410 6.75 -31.29 -1.66
CA ALA A 410 5.41 -31.89 -1.76
C ALA A 410 4.80 -32.05 -0.36
N ALA A 411 3.50 -31.83 -0.26
CA ALA A 411 2.77 -32.08 0.97
C ALA A 411 2.86 -33.57 1.33
N ALA A 412 3.04 -33.89 2.62
CA ALA A 412 3.13 -35.28 3.05
C ALA A 412 1.81 -36.04 2.83
N LYS A 413 0.69 -35.31 2.85
CA LYS A 413 -0.67 -35.78 2.57
C LYS A 413 -1.59 -34.59 2.25
N MET A 414 -2.81 -34.88 1.83
CA MET A 414 -3.88 -33.89 1.80
C MET A 414 -4.38 -33.66 3.23
N TYR A 415 -4.17 -32.46 3.77
CA TYR A 415 -4.62 -32.09 5.12
C TYR A 415 -6.04 -31.54 5.13
N TYR A 416 -6.46 -30.94 4.02
CA TYR A 416 -7.78 -30.35 3.85
C TYR A 416 -8.29 -30.58 2.44
N GLU A 417 -9.58 -30.84 2.28
CA GLU A 417 -10.17 -31.09 0.98
C GLU A 417 -10.46 -29.76 0.26
N PRO A 418 -9.99 -29.55 -0.98
CA PRO A 418 -10.20 -28.27 -1.66
C PRO A 418 -11.64 -28.15 -2.16
N VAL A 419 -12.24 -26.96 -2.03
CA VAL A 419 -13.60 -26.68 -2.55
C VAL A 419 -13.64 -26.79 -4.07
N LYS A 420 -12.56 -26.35 -4.73
CA LYS A 420 -12.35 -26.49 -6.18
C LYS A 420 -11.18 -27.45 -6.40
N PRO A 421 -11.35 -28.56 -7.14
CA PRO A 421 -10.26 -29.51 -7.38
C PRO A 421 -9.02 -28.82 -7.95
N LEU A 422 -7.85 -29.10 -7.36
CA LEU A 422 -6.57 -28.59 -7.86
C LEU A 422 -6.18 -29.26 -9.19
N GLN A 423 -6.58 -30.51 -9.40
CA GLN A 423 -6.43 -31.24 -10.66
C GLN A 423 -7.81 -31.45 -11.26
N GLY A 424 -8.06 -30.82 -12.42
CA GLY A 424 -9.39 -30.78 -13.03
C GLY A 424 -9.57 -29.73 -14.14
N ALA A 425 -8.58 -28.87 -14.41
CA ALA A 425 -8.49 -28.20 -15.70
C ALA A 425 -7.90 -29.18 -16.74
N SER A 426 -8.70 -30.20 -17.09
CA SER A 426 -8.45 -31.01 -18.28
C SER A 426 -8.32 -30.09 -19.49
N THR A 427 -7.12 -29.98 -20.06
CA THR A 427 -6.83 -29.64 -21.47
C THR A 427 -7.44 -28.38 -22.12
N GLU A 428 -8.29 -27.61 -21.47
CA GLU A 428 -8.86 -26.36 -22.00
C GLU A 428 -8.11 -25.13 -21.47
N ALA A 429 -7.44 -25.22 -20.31
CA ALA A 429 -6.52 -24.17 -19.85
C ALA A 429 -5.17 -24.18 -20.61
N ALA A 430 -4.89 -25.26 -21.35
CA ALA A 430 -3.76 -25.34 -22.29
C ALA A 430 -4.05 -24.64 -23.63
N GLU A 431 -5.31 -24.27 -23.88
CA GLU A 431 -5.75 -23.42 -24.98
C GLU A 431 -6.41 -22.16 -24.39
N ARG A 432 -5.63 -21.34 -23.68
CA ARG A 432 -6.03 -19.93 -23.51
C ARG A 432 -6.06 -19.33 -24.91
N PRO A 433 -7.15 -18.67 -25.36
CA PRO A 433 -7.24 -18.16 -26.71
C PRO A 433 -6.22 -17.04 -26.90
N TYR A 434 -5.04 -17.41 -27.41
CA TYR A 434 -4.17 -16.52 -28.17
C TYR A 434 -4.93 -16.20 -29.45
N ASN A 435 -5.76 -15.16 -29.48
CA ASN A 435 -6.30 -14.63 -30.74
C ASN A 435 -6.97 -13.25 -30.67
N ASP A 436 -6.60 -12.36 -29.75
CA ASP A 436 -7.04 -10.95 -29.87
C ASP A 436 -6.06 -9.93 -29.25
N VAL A 437 -4.76 -10.14 -29.48
CA VAL A 437 -3.78 -9.06 -29.36
C VAL A 437 -3.20 -8.86 -30.75
N LEU A 438 -3.56 -7.74 -31.37
CA LEU A 438 -2.96 -7.25 -32.61
C LEU A 438 -1.45 -7.47 -32.56
N ASP A 439 -0.94 -8.28 -33.51
CA ASP A 439 0.49 -8.42 -33.72
C ASP A 439 1.02 -7.05 -34.15
N ILE A 440 2.16 -6.64 -33.60
CA ILE A 440 2.81 -5.38 -34.00
C ILE A 440 3.25 -5.42 -35.47
N GLY A 441 3.34 -6.63 -36.07
CA GLY A 441 3.46 -6.84 -37.51
C GLY A 441 2.26 -6.37 -38.33
N ASP A 442 1.05 -6.33 -37.76
CA ASP A 442 -0.17 -5.88 -38.46
C ASP A 442 -0.33 -4.35 -38.48
N VAL A 443 0.54 -3.62 -37.78
CA VAL A 443 0.55 -2.14 -37.73
C VAL A 443 1.82 -1.56 -38.36
N LEU A 444 2.78 -2.40 -38.74
CA LEU A 444 4.03 -1.98 -39.38
C LEU A 444 4.25 -2.76 -40.68
N GLY A 445 3.43 -2.44 -41.69
CA GLY A 445 3.75 -2.49 -43.12
C GLY A 445 4.14 -3.85 -43.71
#